data_AF-A0A6P1ZHW4-F1
#
_entry.id   AF-A0A6P1ZHW4-F1
#
_cell.length_a   1.000
_cell.length_b   1.000
_cell.length_c   1.000
_cell.angle_alpha   90.00
_cell.angle_beta   90.00
_cell.angle_gamma   90.00
#
_symmetry.space_group_name_H-M   'P 1'
#
loop_
_entity.id
_entity.type
_entity.pdbx_description
1 polymer ?
#
loop_
_entity_poly.entity_id
_entity_poly.type
_entity_poly.pdbx_seq_one_letter_code
_entity_poly.pdbx_strand_id
1 'polypeptide(L)'
;MIFCTDSDLTAVAADVRHLVPAELDDWSVQRALAEEAVLRDLSRVWYGPAARARGIDPAAVPLDPSRLTSADIKPLAVLKSLEVVYGYLAKPGSREADGFERSADRYHRRYGEELNNIATAGLAYDWDASGVIETGETPTPRTPRRLARS
;
A
#
# COMPACT_ATOMS: atom_id res chain seq x y z
N MET A 1 5.75 -12.10 4.66
CA MET A 1 5.04 -10.86 4.36
C MET A 1 4.82 -10.79 2.86
N ILE A 2 3.62 -10.47 2.38
CA ILE A 2 3.23 -10.82 1.01
C ILE A 2 3.65 -9.75 -0.01
N PHE A 3 3.64 -8.46 0.36
CA PHE A 3 3.67 -7.38 -0.65
C PHE A 3 4.94 -6.53 -0.71
N CYS A 4 5.73 -6.43 0.36
CA CYS A 4 7.01 -5.70 0.33
C CYS A 4 8.04 -6.27 1.31
N THR A 5 9.29 -5.88 1.09
CA THR A 5 10.47 -6.27 1.85
C THR A 5 11.30 -5.03 2.21
N ASP A 6 12.30 -5.17 3.09
CA ASP A 6 13.20 -4.04 3.40
C ASP A 6 14.02 -3.55 2.22
N SER A 7 14.31 -4.42 1.25
CA SER A 7 14.96 -3.99 0.01
C SER A 7 14.04 -3.08 -0.81
N ASP A 8 12.73 -3.35 -0.82
CA ASP A 8 11.76 -2.46 -1.48
C ASP A 8 11.67 -1.10 -0.76
N LEU A 9 11.74 -1.08 0.59
CA LEU A 9 11.75 0.17 1.37
C LEU A 9 13.01 1.00 1.10
N THR A 10 14.17 0.35 1.13
CA THR A 10 15.47 1.01 0.89
C THR A 10 15.62 1.50 -0.55
N ALA A 11 14.99 0.84 -1.52
CA ALA A 11 14.95 1.34 -2.90
C ALA A 11 14.21 2.69 -3.02
N VAL A 12 13.24 2.98 -2.14
CA VAL A 12 12.50 4.25 -2.14
C VAL A 12 13.09 5.26 -1.16
N ALA A 13 13.63 4.81 -0.04
CA ALA A 13 14.23 5.62 1.01
C ALA A 13 15.52 4.94 1.51
N ALA A 14 16.66 5.20 0.84
CA ALA A 14 17.92 4.51 1.10
C ALA A 14 18.34 4.52 2.57
N ASP A 15 18.14 5.66 3.26
CA ASP A 15 18.56 5.84 4.65
C ASP A 15 17.68 5.08 5.66
N VAL A 16 16.52 4.54 5.26
CA VAL A 16 15.55 3.92 6.19
C VAL A 16 16.13 2.75 6.96
N ARG A 17 17.11 2.05 6.39
CA ARG A 17 17.82 0.95 7.06
C ARG A 17 18.72 1.44 8.21
N HIS A 18 19.28 2.64 8.08
CA HIS A 18 20.12 3.24 9.12
C HIS A 18 19.30 3.83 10.27
N LEU A 19 17.98 3.89 10.12
CA LEU A 19 17.05 4.41 11.12
C LEU A 19 16.47 3.31 12.02
N VAL A 20 16.80 2.04 11.79
CA VAL A 20 16.31 0.93 12.63
C VAL A 20 16.88 1.10 14.04
N PRO A 21 16.04 1.29 15.07
CA PRO A 21 16.47 1.39 16.46
C PRO A 21 17.15 0.10 16.92
N ALA A 22 18.04 0.20 17.91
CA ALA A 22 18.82 -0.94 18.39
C ALA A 22 17.95 -2.07 18.97
N GLU A 23 16.72 -1.78 19.36
CA GLU A 23 15.75 -2.75 19.88
C GLU A 23 15.02 -3.54 18.78
N LEU A 24 15.22 -3.17 17.50
CA LEU A 24 14.61 -3.83 16.34
C LEU A 24 15.70 -4.41 15.43
N ASP A 25 15.47 -5.63 14.95
CA ASP A 25 16.35 -6.26 13.95
C ASP A 25 16.03 -5.76 12.52
N ASP A 26 14.74 -5.53 12.25
CA ASP A 26 14.20 -5.12 10.96
C ASP A 26 12.88 -4.35 11.12
N TRP A 27 12.25 -3.98 9.99
CA TRP A 27 10.96 -3.29 10.00
C TRP A 27 9.74 -4.23 9.94
N SER A 28 9.89 -5.53 10.23
CA SER A 28 8.84 -6.53 10.02
C SER A 28 7.51 -6.20 10.68
N VAL A 29 7.53 -5.67 11.91
CA VAL A 29 6.33 -5.26 12.64
C VAL A 29 5.63 -4.11 11.93
N GLN A 30 6.37 -3.06 11.56
CA GLN A 30 5.83 -1.89 10.87
C GLN A 30 5.29 -2.26 9.50
N ARG A 31 5.98 -3.15 8.78
CA ARG A 31 5.50 -3.65 7.50
C ARG A 31 4.22 -4.49 7.65
N ALA A 32 4.10 -5.32 8.70
CA ALA A 32 2.88 -6.08 8.97
C ALA A 32 1.68 -5.17 9.29
N LEU A 33 1.89 -4.13 10.10
CA LEU A 33 0.86 -3.11 10.37
C LEU A 33 0.43 -2.38 9.09
N ALA A 34 1.39 -2.07 8.22
CA ALA A 34 1.10 -1.45 6.94
C ALA A 34 0.29 -2.38 6.02
N GLU A 35 0.62 -3.67 5.95
CA GLU A 35 -0.13 -4.66 5.17
C GLU A 35 -1.59 -4.76 5.60
N GLU A 36 -1.85 -4.83 6.91
CA GLU A 36 -3.22 -4.83 7.43
C GLU A 36 -3.98 -3.55 7.04
N ALA A 37 -3.34 -2.40 7.16
CA ALA A 37 -3.93 -1.11 6.78
C ALA A 37 -4.24 -1.04 5.28
N VAL A 38 -3.30 -1.48 4.43
CA VAL A 38 -3.49 -1.53 2.97
C VAL A 38 -4.66 -2.44 2.61
N LEU A 39 -4.73 -3.64 3.17
CA LEU A 39 -5.81 -4.58 2.88
C LEU A 39 -7.19 -4.04 3.31
N ARG A 40 -7.25 -3.39 4.48
CA ARG A 40 -8.47 -2.74 4.96
C ARG A 40 -8.92 -1.63 4.02
N ASP A 41 -8.00 -0.78 3.58
CA ASP A 41 -8.31 0.32 2.67
C ASP A 41 -8.69 -0.19 1.28
N LEU A 42 -7.96 -1.17 0.72
CA LEU A 42 -8.30 -1.81 -0.55
C LEU A 42 -9.68 -2.46 -0.52
N SER A 43 -9.99 -3.17 0.57
CA SER A 43 -11.30 -3.81 0.77
C SER A 43 -12.45 -2.79 0.66
N ARG A 44 -12.27 -1.63 1.29
CA ARG A 44 -13.28 -0.55 1.31
C ARG A 44 -13.34 0.24 0.01
N VAL A 45 -12.20 0.69 -0.49
CA VAL A 45 -12.09 1.72 -1.54
C VAL A 45 -12.24 1.11 -2.93
N TRP A 46 -11.76 -0.12 -3.12
CA TRP A 46 -11.76 -0.76 -4.44
C TRP A 46 -12.56 -2.06 -4.47
N TYR A 47 -12.24 -3.03 -3.63
CA TYR A 47 -12.82 -4.38 -3.72
C TYR A 47 -14.34 -4.36 -3.51
N GLY A 48 -14.83 -3.69 -2.46
CA GLY A 48 -16.27 -3.60 -2.18
C GLY A 48 -17.08 -3.07 -3.37
N PRO A 49 -16.74 -1.90 -3.94
CA PRO A 49 -17.36 -1.43 -5.18
C PRO A 49 -17.20 -2.39 -6.37
N ALA A 50 -16.01 -2.94 -6.59
CA ALA A 50 -15.72 -3.83 -7.73
C ALA A 50 -16.44 -5.17 -7.66
N ALA A 51 -16.60 -5.74 -6.45
CA ALA A 51 -17.34 -6.96 -6.17
C ALA A 51 -18.84 -6.75 -6.41
N ARG A 52 -19.40 -5.64 -5.89
CA ARG A 52 -20.82 -5.30 -6.11
C ARG A 52 -21.14 -5.08 -7.59
N ALA A 53 -20.24 -4.45 -8.34
CA ALA A 53 -20.38 -4.29 -9.80
C ALA A 53 -20.44 -5.63 -10.54
N ARG A 54 -19.93 -6.71 -9.94
CA ARG A 54 -19.97 -8.09 -10.44
C ARG A 54 -21.10 -8.93 -9.83
N GLY A 55 -21.96 -8.33 -9.00
CA GLY A 55 -23.03 -9.05 -8.30
C GLY A 55 -22.56 -9.90 -7.12
N ILE A 56 -21.33 -9.70 -6.65
CA ILE A 56 -20.77 -10.40 -5.48
C ILE A 56 -21.04 -9.56 -4.23
N ASP A 57 -21.49 -10.20 -3.16
CA ASP A 57 -21.60 -9.56 -1.84
C ASP A 57 -20.22 -9.56 -1.15
N PRO A 58 -19.56 -8.39 -0.97
CA PRO A 58 -18.25 -8.31 -0.36
C PRO A 58 -18.25 -8.66 1.14
N ALA A 59 -19.40 -8.72 1.81
CA ALA A 59 -19.50 -9.20 3.18
C ALA A 59 -19.45 -10.73 3.26
N ALA A 60 -20.00 -11.42 2.26
CA ALA A 60 -19.98 -12.88 2.17
C ALA A 60 -18.68 -13.41 1.56
N VAL A 61 -18.14 -12.68 0.57
CA VAL A 61 -16.88 -13.01 -0.11
C VAL A 61 -15.92 -11.84 0.13
N PRO A 62 -15.15 -11.83 1.23
CA PRO A 62 -14.19 -10.77 1.51
C PRO A 62 -13.01 -10.80 0.54
N LEU A 63 -12.26 -9.70 0.51
CA LEU A 63 -11.03 -9.59 -0.27
C LEU A 63 -10.04 -10.70 0.14
N ASP A 64 -9.57 -11.48 -0.83
CA ASP A 64 -8.55 -12.50 -0.64
C ASP A 64 -7.19 -11.97 -1.15
N PRO A 65 -6.21 -11.71 -0.27
CA PRO A 65 -4.89 -11.21 -0.66
C PRO A 65 -4.14 -12.12 -1.63
N SER A 66 -4.41 -13.43 -1.62
CA SER A 66 -3.72 -14.41 -2.47
C SER A 66 -4.13 -14.34 -3.95
N ARG A 67 -5.28 -13.70 -4.22
CA ARG A 67 -5.85 -13.52 -5.56
C ARG A 67 -5.41 -12.21 -6.22
N LEU A 68 -4.60 -11.43 -5.52
CA LEU A 68 -4.03 -10.18 -6.01
C LEU A 68 -2.65 -10.43 -6.59
N THR A 69 -2.33 -9.67 -7.63
CA THR A 69 -0.95 -9.65 -8.13
C THR A 69 -0.08 -8.77 -7.23
N SER A 70 0.96 -9.37 -6.63
CA SER A 70 1.85 -8.68 -5.69
C SER A 70 2.53 -7.43 -6.29
N ALA A 71 2.78 -7.43 -7.60
CA ALA A 71 3.35 -6.29 -8.32
C ALA A 71 2.48 -5.02 -8.25
N ASP A 72 1.15 -5.18 -8.27
CA ASP A 72 0.24 -4.03 -8.28
C ASP A 72 0.03 -3.42 -6.89
N ILE A 73 0.24 -4.21 -5.83
CA ILE A 73 0.06 -3.78 -4.44
C ILE A 73 1.37 -3.28 -3.84
N LYS A 74 2.52 -3.79 -4.30
CA LYS A 74 3.84 -3.43 -3.79
C LYS A 74 4.03 -1.91 -3.62
N PRO A 75 3.66 -1.04 -4.58
CA PRO A 75 3.78 0.41 -4.39
C PRO A 75 3.01 0.93 -3.16
N LEU A 76 1.76 0.51 -2.95
CA LEU A 76 0.98 0.86 -1.77
C LEU A 76 1.63 0.35 -0.49
N ALA A 77 2.04 -0.93 -0.48
CA ALA A 77 2.64 -1.56 0.69
C ALA A 77 3.93 -0.86 1.11
N VAL A 78 4.78 -0.47 0.14
CA VAL A 78 6.01 0.30 0.40
C VAL A 78 5.68 1.68 0.96
N LEU A 79 4.77 2.43 0.33
CA LEU A 79 4.39 3.78 0.80
C LEU A 79 3.82 3.74 2.22
N LYS A 80 2.91 2.79 2.48
CA LYS A 80 2.29 2.65 3.80
C LYS A 80 3.30 2.19 4.86
N SER A 81 4.21 1.28 4.51
CA SER A 81 5.27 0.85 5.42
C SER A 81 6.18 2.01 5.79
N LEU A 82 6.57 2.87 4.82
CA LEU A 82 7.37 4.05 5.11
C LEU A 82 6.61 5.05 5.99
N GLU A 83 5.32 5.28 5.75
CA GLU A 83 4.48 6.10 6.64
C GLU A 83 4.52 5.57 8.08
N VAL A 84 4.33 4.27 8.28
CA VAL A 84 4.34 3.64 9.61
C VAL A 84 5.72 3.70 10.25
N VAL A 85 6.79 3.42 9.50
CA VAL A 85 8.18 3.49 9.99
C VAL A 85 8.53 4.91 10.46
N TYR A 86 8.27 5.92 9.63
CA TYR A 86 8.54 7.30 10.00
C TYR A 86 7.64 7.81 11.12
N GLY A 87 6.39 7.36 11.18
CA GLY A 87 5.48 7.66 12.29
C GLY A 87 5.94 7.03 13.61
N TYR A 88 6.56 5.84 13.57
CA TYR A 88 7.16 5.21 14.75
C TYR A 88 8.40 5.95 15.25
N LEU A 89 9.21 6.49 14.33
CA LEU A 89 10.42 7.25 14.66
C LEU A 89 10.15 8.68 15.13
N ALA A 90 8.99 9.23 14.80
CA ALA A 90 8.56 10.57 15.19
C ALA A 90 8.47 10.71 16.72
N LYS A 91 8.96 11.83 17.25
CA LYS A 91 8.90 12.10 18.69
C LYS A 91 7.51 12.59 19.11
N PRO A 92 6.79 11.87 19.98
CA PRO A 92 5.49 12.33 20.45
C PRO A 92 5.63 13.61 21.26
N GLY A 93 4.80 14.62 20.94
CA GLY A 93 4.66 15.84 21.76
C GLY A 93 5.65 16.97 21.47
N SER A 94 6.40 16.91 20.35
CA SER A 94 7.17 18.07 19.88
C SER A 94 6.24 19.20 19.43
N ARG A 95 6.62 20.47 19.72
CA ARG A 95 5.87 21.66 19.27
C ARG A 95 5.98 21.90 17.77
N GLU A 96 7.04 21.39 17.14
CA GLU A 96 7.27 21.47 15.71
C GLU A 96 7.48 20.06 15.17
N ALA A 97 6.89 19.77 14.02
CA ALA A 97 7.03 18.49 13.35
C ALA A 97 8.50 18.22 13.07
N ASP A 98 9.01 17.09 13.56
CA ASP A 98 10.39 16.70 13.29
C ASP A 98 10.58 16.22 11.84
N GLY A 99 11.80 15.84 11.47
CA GLY A 99 12.09 15.33 10.11
C GLY A 99 11.36 14.03 9.78
N PHE A 100 11.02 13.24 10.79
CA PHE A 100 10.31 11.97 10.63
C PHE A 100 8.81 12.20 10.47
N GLU A 101 8.20 13.10 11.24
CA GLU A 101 6.80 13.51 11.04
C GLU A 101 6.56 14.03 9.62
N ARG A 102 7.41 14.92 9.12
CA ARG A 102 7.31 15.42 7.73
C ARG A 102 7.45 14.31 6.69
N SER A 103 8.27 13.29 6.99
CA SER A 103 8.46 12.14 6.11
C SER A 103 7.24 11.22 6.13
N ALA A 104 6.69 10.94 7.32
CA ALA A 104 5.46 10.19 7.49
C ALA A 104 4.31 10.85 6.72
N ASP A 105 4.10 12.16 6.88
CA ASP A 105 3.08 12.93 6.17
C ASP A 105 3.27 12.92 4.65
N ARG A 106 4.51 12.95 4.17
CA ARG A 106 4.82 12.83 2.75
C ARG A 106 4.39 11.47 2.21
N TYR A 107 4.70 10.39 2.90
CA TYR A 107 4.32 9.05 2.47
C TYR A 107 2.82 8.78 2.62
N HIS A 108 2.19 9.33 3.65
CA HIS A 108 0.74 9.33 3.83
C HIS A 108 0.02 9.94 2.62
N ARG A 109 0.46 11.13 2.17
CA ARG A 109 -0.13 11.79 1.00
C ARG A 109 0.05 10.97 -0.28
N ARG A 110 1.27 10.47 -0.53
CA ARG A 110 1.56 9.63 -1.69
C ARG A 110 0.77 8.31 -1.67
N TYR A 111 0.59 7.73 -0.49
CA TYR A 111 -0.25 6.55 -0.30
C TYR A 111 -1.70 6.85 -0.67
N GLY A 112 -2.27 7.96 -0.20
CA GLY A 112 -3.63 8.38 -0.55
C GLY A 112 -3.81 8.63 -2.05
N GLU A 113 -2.83 9.24 -2.70
CA GLU A 113 -2.82 9.42 -4.17
C GLU A 113 -2.85 8.08 -4.91
N GLU A 114 -2.00 7.13 -4.50
CA GLU A 114 -1.92 5.82 -5.14
C GLU A 114 -3.17 4.97 -4.88
N LEU A 115 -3.73 5.06 -3.67
CA LEU A 115 -4.97 4.39 -3.31
C LEU A 115 -6.14 4.90 -4.17
N ASN A 116 -6.19 6.22 -4.41
CA ASN A 116 -7.18 6.81 -5.30
C ASN A 116 -6.97 6.41 -6.78
N ASN A 117 -5.73 6.28 -7.23
CA ASN A 117 -5.42 5.74 -8.56
C ASN A 117 -5.96 4.32 -8.70
N ILE A 118 -5.77 3.49 -7.68
CA ILE A 118 -6.30 2.12 -7.61
C ILE A 118 -7.83 2.09 -7.59
N ALA A 119 -8.46 2.97 -6.80
CA ALA A 119 -9.91 3.09 -6.75
C ALA A 119 -10.51 3.33 -8.15
N THR A 120 -9.81 4.13 -8.97
CA THR A 120 -10.28 4.56 -10.28
C THR A 120 -9.93 3.55 -11.38
N ALA A 121 -8.69 3.05 -11.41
CA ALA A 121 -8.20 2.16 -12.46
C ALA A 121 -8.55 0.69 -12.22
N GLY A 122 -8.69 0.30 -10.95
CA GLY A 122 -8.79 -1.07 -10.49
C GLY A 122 -7.43 -1.73 -10.20
N LEU A 123 -7.50 -2.98 -9.77
CA LEU A 123 -6.39 -3.91 -9.62
C LEU A 123 -6.71 -5.22 -10.35
N ALA A 124 -5.66 -5.92 -10.77
CA ALA A 124 -5.80 -7.29 -11.25
C ALA A 124 -6.20 -8.21 -10.09
N TYR A 125 -7.29 -8.95 -10.26
CA TYR A 125 -7.84 -9.83 -9.23
C TYR A 125 -8.49 -11.05 -9.85
N ASP A 126 -8.10 -12.22 -9.36
CA ASP A 126 -8.69 -13.51 -9.75
C ASP A 126 -10.07 -13.64 -9.08
N TRP A 127 -11.13 -13.30 -9.81
CA TRP A 127 -12.49 -13.29 -9.29
C TRP A 127 -13.06 -14.71 -9.16
N ASP A 128 -12.63 -15.64 -10.01
CA ASP A 128 -13.15 -17.00 -10.08
C ASP A 128 -12.30 -18.04 -9.33
N ALA A 129 -11.18 -17.62 -8.74
CA ALA A 129 -10.21 -18.46 -8.02
C ALA A 129 -9.52 -19.49 -8.93
N SER A 130 -9.41 -19.24 -10.23
CA SER A 130 -8.76 -20.12 -11.18
C SER A 130 -7.24 -20.22 -11.00
N GLY A 131 -6.64 -19.26 -10.28
CA GLY A 131 -5.21 -19.08 -10.12
C GLY A 131 -4.55 -18.33 -11.28
N VAL A 132 -5.33 -17.81 -12.23
CA VAL A 132 -4.85 -17.06 -13.39
C VAL A 132 -5.67 -15.79 -13.55
N ILE A 133 -5.00 -14.64 -13.71
CA ILE A 133 -5.69 -13.38 -14.05
C ILE A 133 -6.06 -13.39 -15.52
N GLU A 134 -7.35 -13.39 -15.81
CA GLU A 134 -7.85 -13.32 -17.18
C GLU A 134 -7.85 -11.88 -17.73
N THR A 135 -7.97 -11.74 -19.06
CA THR A 135 -7.97 -10.42 -19.72
C THR A 135 -9.11 -9.51 -19.22
N GLY A 136 -10.27 -10.08 -18.86
CA GLY A 136 -11.40 -9.35 -18.28
C GLY A 136 -11.23 -8.95 -16.81
N GLU A 137 -10.19 -9.46 -16.16
CA GLU A 137 -9.86 -9.21 -14.75
C GLU A 137 -8.71 -8.21 -14.60
N THR A 138 -8.09 -7.83 -15.72
CA THR A 138 -7.01 -6.85 -15.76
C THR A 138 -7.59 -5.44 -15.72
N PRO A 139 -7.05 -4.54 -14.88
CA PRO A 139 -7.50 -3.15 -14.83
C PRO A 139 -7.15 -2.40 -16.12
N THR A 140 -7.89 -1.33 -16.38
CA THR A 140 -7.56 -0.39 -17.47
C THR A 140 -6.16 0.20 -17.23
N PRO A 141 -5.32 0.37 -18.27
CA PRO A 141 -3.97 0.91 -18.10
C PRO A 141 -3.99 2.26 -17.37
N ARG A 142 -3.24 2.36 -16.28
CA ARG A 142 -3.09 3.62 -15.53
C ARG A 142 -2.45 4.66 -16.44
N THR A 143 -3.12 5.78 -16.68
CA THR A 143 -2.52 6.88 -17.43
C THR A 143 -1.33 7.42 -16.62
N PRO A 144 -0.09 7.40 -17.14
CA PRO A 144 1.05 7.93 -16.41
C PRO A 144 0.85 9.44 -16.22
N ARG A 145 0.63 9.88 -14.96
CA ARG A 145 0.61 11.31 -14.65
C ARG A 145 2.01 11.85 -14.89
N ARG A 146 2.14 12.65 -15.94
CA ARG A 146 3.35 13.40 -16.25
C ARG A 146 3.67 14.29 -15.05
N LEU A 147 4.79 14.06 -14.39
CA LEU A 147 5.32 14.95 -13.35
C LEU A 147 5.52 16.33 -14.01
N ALA A 148 4.61 17.26 -13.73
CA ALA A 148 4.85 18.66 -14.05
C ALA A 148 6.01 19.13 -13.17
N ARG A 149 7.16 19.39 -13.77
CA ARG A 149 8.24 20.13 -13.12
C ARG A 149 7.72 21.56 -12.92
N SER A 150 7.30 21.89 -11.71
CA SER A 150 7.12 23.28 -11.26
C SER A 150 8.41 23.78 -10.64
#